data_AF-A0A382D6E6-F1
#
_entry.id   AF-A0A382D6E6-F1
#
_cell.length_a   1.000
_cell.length_b   1.000
_cell.length_c   1.000
_cell.angle_alpha   90.00
_cell.angle_beta   90.00
_cell.angle_gamma   90.00
#
_symmetry.space_group_name_H-M   'P 1'
#
loop_
_entity.id
_entity.type
_entity.pdbx_description
1 polymer ?
#
loop_
_entity_poly.entity_id
_entity_poly.type
_entity_poly.pdbx_seq_one_letter_code
_entity_poly.pdbx_strand_id
1 'polypeptide(L)'
;MKSYQDQKSLILSFYDELEAANADSVGKVISQFTNPDFQWYGVYPFNEQNGGDAVAEVFWIPFLSAWSNVQRRQDVFLAGTSEIDNTDWVISMGHFMGLLDGNWLGFPASRKIAFLRYADFNCIEDGKIVRSSFFCDLIGFMHQLGINPLPPQTGASFIYPGPRTHDGLLFEPQDQRESQKTLELVNRMIGDLTDLNKSENDCPPPDLLTKTWHDDMIWYGPAGIGASYTIPRYQEQHQ
;
A
#
# COMPACT_ATOMS: atom_id res chain seq x y z
N MET A 1 -26.36 7.10 -8.59
CA MET A 1 -25.39 6.01 -8.41
C MET A 1 -24.05 6.67 -8.14
N LYS A 2 -23.40 6.36 -7.01
CA LYS A 2 -22.15 7.05 -6.64
C LYS A 2 -21.03 6.59 -7.56
N SER A 3 -20.45 7.55 -8.28
CA SER A 3 -19.27 7.35 -9.12
C SER A 3 -18.05 7.83 -8.33
N TYR A 4 -16.91 7.14 -8.46
CA TYR A 4 -15.64 7.54 -7.87
C TYR A 4 -14.66 8.10 -8.92
N GLN A 5 -15.14 8.43 -10.11
CA GLN A 5 -14.28 8.82 -11.24
C GLN A 5 -13.52 10.13 -10.98
N ASP A 6 -14.14 11.09 -10.29
CA ASP A 6 -13.49 12.36 -9.96
C ASP A 6 -12.37 12.15 -8.93
N GLN A 7 -12.62 11.36 -7.89
CA GLN A 7 -11.62 10.99 -6.88
C GLN A 7 -10.46 10.20 -7.50
N LYS A 8 -10.75 9.24 -8.38
CA LYS A 8 -9.72 8.49 -9.11
C LYS A 8 -8.88 9.42 -9.98
N SER A 9 -9.52 10.31 -10.74
CA SER A 9 -8.83 11.27 -11.62
C SER A 9 -7.93 12.23 -10.83
N LEU A 10 -8.39 12.68 -9.67
CA LEU A 10 -7.60 13.51 -8.75
C LEU A 10 -6.32 12.79 -8.32
N ILE A 11 -6.44 11.53 -7.86
CA ILE A 11 -5.29 10.76 -7.39
C ILE A 11 -4.34 10.35 -8.52
N LEU A 12 -4.85 10.03 -9.71
CA LEU A 12 -4.00 9.76 -10.86
C LEU A 12 -3.20 11.01 -11.26
N SER A 13 -3.84 12.17 -11.29
CA SER A 13 -3.17 13.45 -11.55
C SER A 13 -2.12 13.76 -10.48
N PHE A 14 -2.45 13.50 -9.20
CA PHE A 14 -1.49 13.64 -8.10
C PHE A 14 -0.28 12.72 -8.28
N TYR A 15 -0.48 11.46 -8.68
CA TYR A 15 0.62 10.51 -8.89
C TYR A 15 1.48 10.89 -10.09
N ASP A 16 0.88 11.35 -11.19
CA ASP A 16 1.61 11.83 -12.37
C ASP A 16 2.48 13.06 -12.01
N GLU A 17 1.93 14.02 -11.26
CA GLU A 17 2.68 15.20 -10.83
C GLU A 17 3.77 14.86 -9.79
N LEU A 18 3.51 13.89 -8.89
CA LEU A 18 4.53 13.38 -7.97
C LEU A 18 5.69 12.70 -8.69
N GLU A 19 5.41 11.88 -9.71
CA GLU A 19 6.44 11.18 -10.49
C GLU A 19 7.27 12.18 -11.34
N ALA A 20 6.65 13.26 -11.81
CA ALA A 20 7.35 14.34 -12.50
C ALA A 20 8.13 15.30 -11.56
N ALA A 21 7.87 15.25 -10.26
CA ALA A 21 8.49 16.14 -9.28
C ALA A 21 9.92 15.73 -8.91
N ASN A 22 10.63 16.66 -8.29
CA ASN A 22 11.92 16.44 -7.64
C ASN A 22 11.88 17.02 -6.22
N ALA A 23 13.01 16.92 -5.50
CA ALA A 23 13.12 17.41 -4.13
C ALA A 23 12.74 18.90 -3.97
N ASP A 24 12.93 19.74 -4.99
CA ASP A 24 12.62 21.18 -4.94
C ASP A 24 11.14 21.49 -5.26
N SER A 25 10.46 20.63 -6.02
CA SER A 25 9.09 20.86 -6.50
C SER A 25 8.03 20.05 -5.77
N VAL A 26 8.38 18.93 -5.14
CA VAL A 26 7.41 17.97 -4.58
C VAL A 26 6.51 18.58 -3.49
N GLY A 27 7.02 19.49 -2.67
CA GLY A 27 6.19 20.18 -1.66
C GLY A 27 5.06 20.99 -2.28
N LYS A 28 5.30 21.65 -3.44
CA LYS A 28 4.26 22.40 -4.15
C LYS A 28 3.19 21.48 -4.73
N VAL A 29 3.61 20.34 -5.26
CA VAL A 29 2.69 19.31 -5.77
C VAL A 29 1.80 18.82 -4.64
N ILE A 30 2.37 18.40 -3.50
CA ILE A 30 1.57 17.92 -2.36
C ILE A 30 0.55 18.98 -1.92
N SER A 31 1.00 20.21 -1.69
CA SER A 31 0.13 21.33 -1.27
C SER A 31 -0.93 21.70 -2.33
N GLN A 32 -0.70 21.42 -3.61
CA GLN A 32 -1.70 21.58 -4.67
C GLN A 32 -2.85 20.56 -4.57
N PHE A 33 -2.60 19.33 -4.13
CA PHE A 33 -3.60 18.26 -4.08
C PHE A 33 -4.22 18.07 -2.69
N THR A 34 -3.55 18.49 -1.63
CA THR A 34 -4.01 18.30 -0.25
C THR A 34 -4.78 19.52 0.28
N ASN A 35 -5.60 19.28 1.30
CA ASN A 35 -6.16 20.34 2.15
C ASN A 35 -5.06 20.92 3.08
N PRO A 36 -5.10 22.20 3.48
CA PRO A 36 -4.18 22.75 4.50
C PRO A 36 -4.11 21.93 5.80
N ASP A 37 -5.24 21.37 6.26
CA ASP A 37 -5.32 20.57 7.49
C ASP A 37 -5.12 19.06 7.25
N PHE A 38 -4.51 18.69 6.11
CA PHE A 38 -4.27 17.32 5.68
C PHE A 38 -3.55 16.49 6.75
N GLN A 39 -4.12 15.33 7.09
CA GLN A 39 -3.55 14.38 8.04
C GLN A 39 -2.90 13.21 7.29
N TRP A 40 -1.65 12.91 7.60
CA TRP A 40 -0.94 11.81 6.97
C TRP A 40 -0.41 10.83 8.01
N TYR A 41 -0.76 9.56 7.87
CA TYR A 41 -0.41 8.46 8.77
C TYR A 41 0.63 7.57 8.11
N GLY A 42 1.90 7.86 8.36
CA GLY A 42 3.02 7.03 7.91
C GLY A 42 3.37 5.94 8.90
N VAL A 43 3.89 4.83 8.39
CA VAL A 43 4.60 3.85 9.21
C VAL A 43 5.86 4.47 9.83
N TYR A 44 6.36 3.88 10.93
CA TYR A 44 7.68 4.23 11.47
C TYR A 44 8.76 4.14 10.37
N PRO A 45 9.71 5.10 10.26
CA PRO A 45 9.99 6.21 11.18
C PRO A 45 9.23 7.51 10.86
N PHE A 46 8.35 7.50 9.87
CA PHE A 46 7.69 8.72 9.40
C PHE A 46 6.55 9.16 10.31
N ASN A 47 5.84 8.21 10.93
CA ASN A 47 4.75 8.47 11.89
C ASN A 47 3.67 9.43 11.31
N GLU A 48 2.87 10.00 12.20
CA GLU A 48 1.82 10.96 11.84
C GLU A 48 2.40 12.33 11.50
N GLN A 49 1.90 12.95 10.42
CA GLN A 49 2.29 14.27 9.94
C GLN A 49 1.06 15.12 9.68
N ASN A 50 1.19 16.43 9.91
CA ASN A 50 0.13 17.41 9.74
C ASN A 50 0.52 18.42 8.66
N GLY A 51 -0.27 18.49 7.59
CA GLY A 51 -0.07 19.38 6.46
C GLY A 51 0.88 18.82 5.39
N GLY A 52 0.70 19.29 4.15
CA GLY A 52 1.48 18.84 3.00
C GLY A 52 2.98 19.09 3.10
N ASP A 53 3.37 20.22 3.70
CA ASP A 53 4.78 20.59 3.86
C ASP A 53 5.52 19.61 4.80
N ALA A 54 4.90 19.22 5.93
CA ALA A 54 5.49 18.24 6.85
C ALA A 54 5.69 16.87 6.17
N VAL A 55 4.73 16.44 5.37
CA VAL A 55 4.83 15.19 4.59
C VAL A 55 5.93 15.27 3.54
N ALA A 56 6.06 16.42 2.87
CA ALA A 56 7.14 16.67 1.93
C ALA A 56 8.50 16.56 2.60
N GLU A 57 8.68 17.24 3.74
CA GLU A 57 9.94 17.27 4.49
C GLU A 57 10.33 15.92 5.07
N VAL A 58 9.38 15.17 5.64
CA VAL A 58 9.70 13.92 6.36
C VAL A 58 9.96 12.75 5.41
N PHE A 59 9.26 12.69 4.27
CA PHE A 59 9.30 11.54 3.36
C PHE A 59 9.81 11.92 1.96
N TRP A 60 9.08 12.77 1.25
CA TRP A 60 9.27 12.93 -0.19
C TRP A 60 10.58 13.62 -0.57
N ILE A 61 10.96 14.70 0.12
CA ILE A 61 12.20 15.43 -0.15
C ILE A 61 13.42 14.52 0.10
N PRO A 62 13.55 13.84 1.26
CA PRO A 62 14.64 12.87 1.48
C PRO A 62 14.62 11.72 0.47
N PHE A 63 13.45 11.19 0.13
CA PHE A 63 13.30 10.09 -0.81
C PHE A 63 13.76 10.50 -2.21
N LEU A 64 13.24 11.59 -2.78
CA LEU A 64 13.59 12.08 -4.12
C LEU A 64 15.01 12.68 -4.20
N SER A 65 15.62 13.03 -3.06
CA SER A 65 17.03 13.42 -3.01
C SER A 65 17.98 12.22 -3.11
N ALA A 66 17.55 11.07 -2.60
CA ALA A 66 18.36 9.85 -2.57
C ALA A 66 18.08 8.90 -3.74
N TRP A 67 16.85 8.93 -4.27
CA TRP A 67 16.41 8.08 -5.36
C TRP A 67 16.30 8.87 -6.66
N SER A 68 16.96 8.39 -7.70
CA SER A 68 16.88 8.97 -9.05
C SER A 68 16.00 8.13 -9.97
N ASN A 69 15.36 8.78 -10.94
CA ASN A 69 14.50 8.14 -11.95
C ASN A 69 13.41 7.25 -11.32
N VAL A 70 12.77 7.74 -10.26
CA VAL A 70 11.69 7.04 -9.58
C VAL A 70 10.50 6.88 -10.51
N GLN A 71 9.93 5.68 -10.53
CA GLN A 71 8.69 5.33 -11.23
C GLN A 71 7.73 4.68 -10.26
N ARG A 72 6.45 5.05 -10.29
CA ARG A 72 5.39 4.34 -9.59
C ARG A 72 4.86 3.21 -10.48
N ARG A 73 5.03 1.98 -10.02
CA ARG A 73 4.54 0.77 -10.68
C ARG A 73 3.35 0.23 -9.91
N GLN A 74 2.15 0.63 -10.33
CA GLN A 74 0.91 0.25 -9.65
C GLN A 74 0.53 -1.19 -10.00
N ASP A 75 0.18 -1.98 -8.99
CA ASP A 75 -0.36 -3.35 -9.13
C ASP A 75 -1.86 -3.38 -8.83
N VAL A 76 -2.34 -2.53 -7.92
CA VAL A 76 -3.76 -2.34 -7.61
C VAL A 76 -4.08 -0.85 -7.52
N PHE A 77 -5.26 -0.48 -8.03
CA PHE A 77 -5.85 0.83 -7.93
C PHE A 77 -7.37 0.71 -7.84
N LEU A 78 -7.98 1.19 -6.76
CA LEU A 78 -9.42 1.09 -6.56
C LEU A 78 -9.94 2.26 -5.71
N ALA A 79 -11.26 2.45 -5.70
CA ALA A 79 -11.91 3.47 -4.89
C ALA A 79 -13.21 2.95 -4.28
N GLY A 80 -13.59 3.49 -3.13
CA GLY A 80 -14.79 3.08 -2.41
C GLY A 80 -15.12 4.00 -1.24
N THR A 81 -16.35 3.91 -0.74
CA THR A 81 -16.77 4.57 0.50
C THR A 81 -16.52 3.62 1.68
N SER A 82 -15.86 4.12 2.72
CA SER A 82 -15.67 3.44 3.99
C SER A 82 -17.01 3.27 4.72
N GLU A 83 -17.34 2.06 5.17
CA GLU A 83 -18.56 1.82 5.96
C GLU A 83 -18.44 2.31 7.42
N ILE A 84 -17.23 2.65 7.86
CA ILE A 84 -16.94 3.08 9.23
C ILE A 84 -17.34 4.54 9.45
N ASP A 85 -17.01 5.41 8.50
CA ASP A 85 -17.18 6.86 8.61
C ASP A 85 -17.83 7.51 7.38
N ASN A 86 -18.27 6.71 6.39
CA ASN A 86 -18.90 7.15 5.14
C ASN A 86 -18.04 8.10 4.28
N THR A 87 -16.72 8.07 4.45
CA THR A 87 -15.79 8.88 3.65
C THR A 87 -15.29 8.14 2.42
N ASP A 88 -14.89 8.87 1.38
CA ASP A 88 -14.44 8.31 0.10
C ASP A 88 -12.94 8.15 0.04
N TRP A 89 -12.50 6.96 -0.33
CA TRP A 89 -11.11 6.59 -0.40
C TRP A 89 -10.72 6.12 -1.80
N VAL A 90 -9.49 6.45 -2.19
CA VAL A 90 -8.81 5.89 -3.36
C VAL A 90 -7.51 5.26 -2.86
N ILE A 91 -7.29 4.01 -3.23
CA ILE A 91 -6.23 3.16 -2.72
C ILE A 91 -5.36 2.72 -3.87
N SER A 92 -4.04 2.77 -3.69
CA SER A 92 -3.10 2.10 -4.58
C SER A 92 -2.08 1.27 -3.80
N MET A 93 -1.67 0.16 -4.38
CA MET A 93 -0.50 -0.59 -3.93
C MET A 93 0.34 -1.00 -5.12
N GLY A 94 1.63 -1.17 -4.88
CA GLY A 94 2.59 -1.55 -5.90
C GLY A 94 4.01 -1.25 -5.43
N HIS A 95 4.83 -0.72 -6.33
CA HIS A 95 6.25 -0.46 -6.05
C HIS A 95 6.69 0.90 -6.58
N PHE A 96 7.49 1.63 -5.81
CA PHE A 96 8.39 2.62 -6.38
C PHE A 96 9.66 1.93 -6.85
N MET A 97 10.05 2.14 -8.10
CA MET A 97 11.28 1.61 -8.69
C MET A 97 12.19 2.77 -9.06
N GLY A 98 13.48 2.69 -8.73
CA GLY A 98 14.44 3.73 -9.10
C GLY A 98 15.88 3.32 -8.82
N LEU A 99 16.80 4.27 -8.93
CA LEU A 99 18.21 4.10 -8.59
C LEU A 99 18.47 4.70 -7.21
N LEU A 100 19.00 3.91 -6.27
CA LEU A 100 19.43 4.42 -4.97
C LEU A 100 20.82 5.05 -5.08
N ASP A 101 20.83 6.31 -5.49
CA ASP A 101 22.02 7.06 -5.88
C ASP A 101 22.61 7.91 -4.74
N GLY A 102 21.79 8.23 -3.73
CA GLY A 102 22.17 8.89 -2.48
C GLY A 102 21.81 8.06 -1.24
N ASN A 103 22.25 8.53 -0.08
CA ASN A 103 21.92 7.89 1.20
C ASN A 103 20.49 8.23 1.61
N TRP A 104 19.75 7.26 2.14
CA TRP A 104 18.37 7.45 2.57
C TRP A 104 18.13 6.76 3.91
N LEU A 105 17.53 7.45 4.89
CA LEU A 105 17.30 6.91 6.24
C LEU A 105 18.55 6.34 6.93
N GLY A 106 19.74 6.84 6.59
CA GLY A 106 21.02 6.32 7.08
C GLY A 106 21.56 5.10 6.31
N PHE A 107 20.80 4.56 5.36
CA PHE A 107 21.29 3.52 4.46
C PHE A 107 22.19 4.13 3.37
N PRO A 108 23.32 3.48 3.05
CA PRO A 108 24.23 3.96 2.01
C PRO A 108 23.62 3.76 0.62
N ALA A 109 23.99 4.65 -0.31
CA ALA A 109 23.68 4.47 -1.73
C ALA A 109 24.20 3.13 -2.25
N SER A 110 23.35 2.35 -2.91
CA SER A 110 23.74 1.08 -3.54
C SER A 110 24.19 1.27 -4.99
N ARG A 111 23.84 2.41 -5.61
CA ARG A 111 24.07 2.73 -7.03
C ARG A 111 23.48 1.68 -7.98
N LYS A 112 22.41 1.01 -7.53
CA LYS A 112 21.69 -0.05 -8.25
C LYS A 112 20.20 0.27 -8.29
N ILE A 113 19.48 -0.45 -9.16
CA ILE A 113 18.03 -0.51 -9.09
C ILE A 113 17.59 -1.03 -7.72
N ALA A 114 16.55 -0.41 -7.17
CA ALA A 114 15.87 -0.85 -5.96
C ALA A 114 14.35 -0.68 -6.12
N PHE A 115 13.61 -1.43 -5.30
CA PHE A 115 12.16 -1.39 -5.23
C PHE A 115 11.72 -1.07 -3.79
N LEU A 116 10.84 -0.09 -3.63
CA LEU A 116 10.13 0.18 -2.38
C LEU A 116 8.66 -0.19 -2.58
N ARG A 117 8.26 -1.35 -2.04
CA ARG A 117 6.85 -1.76 -2.05
C ARG A 117 6.05 -0.79 -1.18
N TYR A 118 4.88 -0.37 -1.65
CA TYR A 118 4.02 0.57 -0.93
C TYR A 118 2.54 0.15 -0.98
N ALA A 119 1.77 0.68 -0.04
CA ALA A 119 0.32 0.82 -0.12
C ALA A 119 -0.07 2.21 0.40
N ASP A 120 -0.86 2.95 -0.37
CA ASP A 120 -1.42 4.23 0.03
C ASP A 120 -2.95 4.21 -0.01
N PHE A 121 -3.53 4.90 0.97
CA PHE A 121 -4.96 5.09 1.14
C PHE A 121 -5.16 6.60 1.20
N ASN A 122 -5.90 7.19 0.28
CA ASN A 122 -6.15 8.63 0.25
C ASN A 122 -7.65 8.88 0.41
N CYS A 123 -8.03 9.65 1.41
CA CYS A 123 -9.39 10.11 1.67
C CYS A 123 -9.61 11.45 0.97
N ILE A 124 -10.69 11.55 0.19
CA ILE A 124 -10.98 12.72 -0.65
C ILE A 124 -12.28 13.37 -0.19
N GLU A 125 -12.21 14.67 0.08
CA GLU A 125 -13.35 15.52 0.37
C GLU A 125 -13.20 16.84 -0.40
N ASP A 126 -14.28 17.33 -1.01
CA ASP A 126 -14.32 18.58 -1.78
C ASP A 126 -13.18 18.75 -2.82
N GLY A 127 -12.81 17.66 -3.50
CA GLY A 127 -11.77 17.66 -4.53
C GLY A 127 -10.34 17.79 -4.00
N LYS A 128 -10.13 17.55 -2.71
CA LYS A 128 -8.82 17.58 -2.04
C LYS A 128 -8.59 16.32 -1.23
N ILE A 129 -7.31 15.96 -1.08
CA ILE A 129 -6.90 14.91 -0.16
C ILE A 129 -6.91 15.48 1.25
N VAL A 130 -7.73 14.91 2.15
CA VAL A 130 -7.88 15.35 3.54
C VAL A 130 -7.18 14.45 4.54
N ARG A 131 -7.07 13.16 4.22
CA ARG A 131 -6.34 12.17 5.02
C ARG A 131 -5.63 11.18 4.13
N SER A 132 -4.44 10.73 4.50
CA SER A 132 -3.81 9.59 3.85
C SER A 132 -3.12 8.67 4.83
N SER A 133 -3.11 7.37 4.54
CA SER A 133 -2.25 6.41 5.23
C SER A 133 -1.24 5.84 4.24
N PHE A 134 0.03 5.79 4.60
CA PHE A 134 1.11 5.32 3.74
C PHE A 134 1.95 4.24 4.42
N PHE A 135 1.99 3.08 3.79
CA PHE A 135 2.76 1.92 4.20
C PHE A 135 3.86 1.67 3.17
N CYS A 136 5.06 1.37 3.64
CA CYS A 136 6.13 0.90 2.77
C CYS A 136 6.96 -0.19 3.46
N ASP A 137 7.46 -1.14 2.68
CA ASP A 137 8.23 -2.28 3.18
C ASP A 137 9.73 -1.91 3.30
N LEU A 138 10.07 -1.20 4.37
CA LEU A 138 11.46 -0.81 4.65
C LEU A 138 12.36 -2.03 4.91
N ILE A 139 11.82 -3.12 5.45
CA ILE A 139 12.59 -4.35 5.71
C ILE A 139 12.92 -5.03 4.38
N GLY A 140 11.96 -5.10 3.46
CA GLY A 140 12.18 -5.60 2.11
C GLY A 140 13.19 -4.75 1.32
N PHE A 141 13.22 -3.44 1.58
CA PHE A 141 14.27 -2.57 1.07
C PHE A 141 15.64 -2.85 1.71
N MET A 142 15.72 -3.04 3.03
CA MET A 142 16.97 -3.42 3.72
C MET A 142 17.56 -4.73 3.18
N HIS A 143 16.72 -5.73 2.91
CA HIS A 143 17.15 -7.00 2.31
C HIS A 143 17.84 -6.80 0.95
N GLN A 144 17.35 -5.88 0.11
CA GLN A 144 17.99 -5.53 -1.17
C GLN A 144 19.40 -4.93 -0.99
N LEU A 145 19.67 -4.34 0.17
CA LEU A 145 20.99 -3.81 0.55
C LEU A 145 21.86 -4.86 1.28
N GLY A 146 21.37 -6.08 1.45
CA GLY A 146 22.06 -7.13 2.21
C GLY A 146 21.97 -6.96 3.73
N ILE A 147 21.09 -6.10 4.22
CA ILE A 147 20.87 -5.85 5.65
C ILE A 147 19.66 -6.67 6.08
N ASN A 148 19.85 -7.58 7.05
CA ASN A 148 18.79 -8.47 7.54
C ASN A 148 18.55 -8.20 9.03
N PRO A 149 17.58 -7.33 9.38
CA PRO A 149 17.35 -6.93 10.77
C PRO A 149 16.51 -7.94 11.57
N LEU A 150 15.83 -8.87 10.89
CA LEU A 150 14.94 -9.88 11.49
C LEU A 150 15.53 -11.29 11.37
N PRO A 151 15.02 -12.27 12.15
CA PRO A 151 15.30 -13.69 11.92
C PRO A 151 14.92 -14.14 10.49
N PRO A 152 15.40 -15.31 10.05
CA PRO A 152 14.99 -15.88 8.76
C PRO A 152 13.47 -16.01 8.67
N GLN A 153 12.90 -15.46 7.59
CA GLN A 153 11.47 -15.58 7.29
C GLN A 153 11.10 -17.00 6.81
N THR A 154 9.87 -17.42 7.08
CA THR A 154 9.33 -18.75 6.76
C THR A 154 8.71 -18.82 5.36
N GLY A 155 8.10 -17.71 4.89
CA GLY A 155 7.61 -17.54 3.52
C GLY A 155 8.69 -17.08 2.53
N ALA A 156 8.35 -17.09 1.24
CA ALA A 156 9.26 -16.68 0.18
C ALA A 156 9.35 -15.15 0.04
N SER A 157 10.53 -14.64 -0.36
CA SER A 157 10.72 -13.22 -0.71
C SER A 157 11.02 -13.08 -2.20
N PHE A 158 10.25 -12.26 -2.89
CA PHE A 158 10.43 -11.92 -4.30
C PHE A 158 9.65 -10.62 -4.60
N ILE A 159 9.78 -10.08 -5.81
CA ILE A 159 8.90 -8.99 -6.26
C ILE A 159 7.53 -9.59 -6.51
N TYR A 160 6.57 -9.26 -5.64
CA TYR A 160 5.23 -9.82 -5.74
C TYR A 160 4.52 -9.23 -6.96
N PRO A 161 4.05 -10.07 -7.89
CA PRO A 161 3.31 -9.59 -9.04
C PRO A 161 1.93 -9.09 -8.61
N GLY A 162 1.38 -8.13 -9.36
CA GLY A 162 -0.04 -7.81 -9.28
C GLY A 162 -0.96 -9.00 -9.62
N PRO A 163 -2.28 -8.78 -9.60
CA PRO A 163 -3.26 -9.83 -9.86
C PRO A 163 -2.98 -10.58 -11.18
N ARG A 164 -3.12 -11.91 -11.17
CA ARG A 164 -2.85 -12.81 -12.33
C ARG A 164 -3.62 -12.41 -13.59
N THR A 165 -4.78 -11.80 -13.41
CA THR A 165 -5.69 -11.31 -14.45
C THR A 165 -5.28 -9.98 -15.05
N HIS A 166 -4.28 -9.29 -14.48
CA HIS A 166 -3.81 -7.97 -14.88
C HIS A 166 -4.91 -6.88 -14.88
N ASP A 167 -5.95 -7.06 -14.07
CA ASP A 167 -7.11 -6.16 -13.94
C ASP A 167 -7.16 -5.46 -12.57
N GLY A 168 -6.07 -5.48 -11.80
CA GLY A 168 -5.99 -4.80 -10.50
C GLY A 168 -6.11 -3.28 -10.57
N LEU A 169 -5.90 -2.70 -11.75
CA LEU A 169 -6.01 -1.26 -11.99
C LEU A 169 -7.43 -0.89 -12.45
N LEU A 170 -8.31 -0.70 -11.48
CA LEU A 170 -9.73 -0.41 -11.72
C LEU A 170 -9.92 1.07 -12.03
N PHE A 171 -9.53 1.54 -13.21
CA PHE A 171 -9.71 2.94 -13.62
C PHE A 171 -11.19 3.26 -13.89
N GLU A 172 -11.86 2.38 -14.62
CA GLU A 172 -13.24 2.58 -15.09
C GLU A 172 -14.29 2.45 -13.96
N PRO A 173 -15.53 2.90 -14.19
CA PRO A 173 -16.66 2.61 -13.32
C PRO A 173 -16.86 1.10 -13.09
N GLN A 174 -17.26 0.74 -11.88
CA GLN A 174 -17.47 -0.67 -11.47
C GLN A 174 -18.97 -0.96 -11.29
N ASP A 175 -19.42 -2.20 -11.56
CA ASP A 175 -20.80 -2.61 -11.28
C ASP A 175 -21.00 -2.65 -9.75
N GLN A 176 -21.91 -1.81 -9.24
CA GLN A 176 -22.16 -1.73 -7.82
C GLN A 176 -22.69 -3.04 -7.22
N ARG A 177 -23.35 -3.90 -7.99
CA ARG A 177 -23.76 -5.22 -7.51
C ARG A 177 -22.55 -6.11 -7.22
N GLU A 178 -21.51 -6.03 -8.06
CA GLU A 178 -20.26 -6.76 -7.82
C GLU A 178 -19.44 -6.13 -6.69
N SER A 179 -19.43 -4.80 -6.58
CA SER A 179 -18.84 -4.11 -5.43
C SER A 179 -19.49 -4.53 -4.10
N GLN A 180 -20.82 -4.58 -4.05
CA GLN A 180 -21.58 -4.99 -2.87
C GLN A 180 -21.30 -6.44 -2.49
N LYS A 181 -21.33 -7.37 -3.46
CA LYS A 181 -20.97 -8.78 -3.23
C LYS A 181 -19.54 -8.94 -2.68
N THR A 182 -18.60 -8.16 -3.21
CA THR A 182 -17.19 -8.19 -2.77
C THR A 182 -17.06 -7.69 -1.33
N LEU A 183 -17.71 -6.57 -1.00
CA LEU A 183 -17.72 -6.03 0.37
C LEU A 183 -18.33 -7.03 1.36
N GLU A 184 -19.46 -7.64 1.02
CA GLU A 184 -20.10 -8.67 1.85
C GLU A 184 -19.19 -9.89 2.07
N LEU A 185 -18.45 -10.32 1.04
CA LEU A 185 -17.46 -11.40 1.17
C LEU A 185 -16.31 -11.02 2.11
N VAL A 186 -15.72 -9.83 1.93
CA VAL A 186 -14.62 -9.34 2.77
C VAL A 186 -15.08 -9.16 4.22
N ASN A 187 -16.27 -8.65 4.47
CA ASN A 187 -16.80 -8.48 5.83
C ASN A 187 -17.10 -9.82 6.51
N ARG A 188 -17.57 -10.83 5.77
CA ARG A 188 -17.66 -12.21 6.31
C ARG A 188 -16.29 -12.75 6.70
N MET A 189 -15.28 -12.56 5.84
CA MET A 189 -13.91 -12.98 6.13
C MET A 189 -13.36 -12.31 7.40
N ILE A 190 -13.51 -10.99 7.52
CA ILE A 190 -13.09 -10.22 8.69
C ILE A 190 -13.83 -10.72 9.94
N GLY A 191 -15.13 -11.00 9.84
CA GLY A 191 -15.93 -11.57 10.94
C GLY A 191 -15.41 -12.93 11.40
N ASP A 192 -15.19 -13.86 10.47
CA ASP A 192 -14.64 -15.20 10.76
C ASP A 192 -13.28 -15.12 11.48
N LEU A 193 -12.39 -14.22 11.03
CA LEU A 193 -11.07 -14.02 11.66
C LEU A 193 -11.16 -13.28 13.01
N THR A 194 -12.08 -12.32 13.15
CA THR A 194 -12.31 -11.60 14.41
C THR A 194 -12.83 -12.54 15.49
N ASP A 195 -13.72 -13.47 15.13
CA ASP A 195 -14.21 -14.48 16.04
C ASP A 195 -13.12 -15.47 16.45
N LEU A 196 -12.23 -15.85 15.52
CA LEU A 196 -11.07 -16.68 15.83
C LEU A 196 -10.13 -15.98 16.83
N ASN A 197 -9.85 -14.69 16.66
CA ASN A 197 -8.96 -13.94 17.54
C ASN A 197 -9.42 -13.94 19.01
N LYS A 198 -10.72 -14.12 19.28
CA LYS A 198 -11.25 -14.27 20.65
C LYS A 198 -10.78 -15.54 21.35
N SER A 199 -10.38 -16.55 20.58
CA SER A 199 -9.87 -17.83 21.11
C SER A 199 -8.37 -17.83 21.39
N GLU A 200 -7.66 -16.72 21.08
CA GLU A 200 -6.19 -16.61 21.13
C GLU A 200 -5.46 -17.69 20.29
N ASN A 201 -6.17 -18.33 19.36
CA ASN A 201 -5.59 -19.26 18.42
C ASN A 201 -5.17 -18.53 17.15
N ASP A 202 -3.88 -18.26 17.01
CA ASP A 202 -3.31 -17.60 15.85
C ASP A 202 -3.23 -18.51 14.60
N CYS A 203 -3.61 -19.79 14.72
CA CYS A 203 -3.61 -20.77 13.63
C CYS A 203 -5.04 -21.08 13.15
N PRO A 204 -5.60 -20.31 12.18
CA PRO A 204 -6.92 -20.58 11.61
C PRO A 204 -6.96 -21.95 10.94
N PRO A 205 -7.91 -22.85 11.27
CA PRO A 205 -8.00 -24.14 10.59
C PRO A 205 -8.41 -24.00 9.11
N PRO A 206 -8.05 -24.95 8.22
CA PRO A 206 -8.39 -24.85 6.81
C PRO A 206 -9.88 -24.66 6.54
N ASP A 207 -10.73 -25.40 7.24
CA ASP A 207 -12.20 -25.34 7.11
C ASP A 207 -12.79 -23.97 7.49
N LEU A 208 -12.07 -23.18 8.28
CA LEU A 208 -12.46 -21.80 8.57
C LEU A 208 -12.10 -20.88 7.40
N LEU A 209 -10.88 -21.01 6.86
CA LEU A 209 -10.40 -20.17 5.77
C LEU A 209 -11.18 -20.43 4.46
N THR A 210 -11.46 -21.69 4.12
CA THR A 210 -12.17 -22.06 2.88
C THR A 210 -13.60 -21.51 2.78
N LYS A 211 -14.18 -20.99 3.87
CA LYS A 211 -15.48 -20.30 3.83
C LYS A 211 -15.46 -19.03 2.97
N THR A 212 -14.32 -18.34 2.95
CA THR A 212 -14.18 -17.03 2.31
C THR A 212 -12.91 -16.91 1.46
N TRP A 213 -12.00 -17.89 1.53
CA TRP A 213 -10.75 -17.93 0.77
C TRP A 213 -10.84 -19.05 -0.27
N HIS A 214 -10.28 -18.80 -1.45
CA HIS A 214 -10.14 -19.82 -2.49
C HIS A 214 -9.03 -20.82 -2.11
N ASP A 215 -9.12 -22.07 -2.57
CA ASP A 215 -8.08 -23.09 -2.29
C ASP A 215 -6.70 -22.67 -2.84
N ASP A 216 -6.71 -21.99 -4.00
CA ASP A 216 -5.54 -21.35 -4.63
C ASP A 216 -5.23 -19.93 -4.11
N MET A 217 -5.64 -19.58 -2.88
CA MET A 217 -5.30 -18.27 -2.33
C MET A 217 -3.79 -18.07 -2.21
N ILE A 218 -3.37 -16.82 -2.36
CA ILE A 218 -1.98 -16.40 -2.24
C ILE A 218 -1.91 -15.32 -1.17
N TRP A 219 -0.97 -15.46 -0.24
CA TRP A 219 -0.64 -14.43 0.73
C TRP A 219 0.67 -13.75 0.35
N TYR A 220 0.64 -12.42 0.25
CA TYR A 220 1.80 -11.58 -0.03
C TYR A 220 2.14 -10.69 1.16
N GLY A 221 2.74 -11.31 2.19
CA GLY A 221 3.16 -10.63 3.43
C GLY A 221 4.42 -9.79 3.28
N PRO A 222 4.68 -8.86 4.22
CA PRO A 222 5.88 -8.05 4.23
C PRO A 222 7.14 -8.92 4.46
N ALA A 223 8.31 -8.35 4.16
CA ALA A 223 9.58 -8.95 4.53
C ALA A 223 9.65 -9.22 6.05
N GLY A 224 10.18 -10.38 6.42
CA GLY A 224 10.12 -10.92 7.80
C GLY A 224 9.09 -12.04 7.95
N ILE A 225 8.02 -12.05 7.15
CA ILE A 225 7.06 -13.17 7.05
C ILE A 225 7.21 -13.82 5.67
N GLY A 226 7.05 -13.02 4.61
CA GLY A 226 7.11 -13.46 3.23
C GLY A 226 5.78 -13.90 2.64
N ALA A 227 5.87 -14.55 1.48
CA ALA A 227 4.74 -15.02 0.70
C ALA A 227 4.54 -16.53 0.79
N SER A 228 3.29 -16.95 0.76
CA SER A 228 2.86 -18.35 0.78
C SER A 228 1.73 -18.57 -0.23
N TYR A 229 1.61 -19.82 -0.71
CA TYR A 229 0.58 -20.20 -1.68
C TYR A 229 -0.16 -21.45 -1.20
N THR A 230 -1.49 -21.41 -1.25
CA THR A 230 -2.45 -22.37 -0.66
C THR A 230 -2.64 -22.20 0.84
N ILE A 231 -3.83 -22.60 1.31
CA ILE A 231 -4.20 -22.57 2.73
C ILE A 231 -3.22 -23.35 3.63
N PRO A 232 -2.82 -24.61 3.31
CA PRO A 232 -1.88 -25.34 4.15
C PRO A 232 -0.52 -24.64 4.30
N ARG A 233 0.03 -24.07 3.21
CA ARG A 233 1.31 -23.36 3.29
C ARG A 233 1.21 -22.03 4.00
N TYR A 234 0.08 -21.33 3.87
CA TYR A 234 -0.18 -20.14 4.68
C TYR A 234 -0.08 -20.46 6.17
N GLN A 235 -0.68 -21.55 6.65
CA GLN A 235 -0.59 -21.91 8.06
C GLN A 235 0.84 -22.27 8.51
N GLU A 236 1.63 -22.91 7.65
CA GLU A 236 3.01 -23.30 7.95
C GLU A 236 4.01 -22.12 7.87
N GLN A 237 3.73 -21.10 7.06
CA GLN A 237 4.70 -20.07 6.65
C GLN A 237 4.31 -18.63 7.03
N HIS A 238 3.13 -18.42 7.62
CA HIS A 238 2.69 -17.08 8.04
C HIS A 238 3.13 -16.71 9.46
N GLN A 239 3.39 -17.71 10.31
CA GLN A 239 3.77 -17.51 11.72
C GLN A 239 5.26 -17.23 11.89
#